data_AF-A0A2N4YBF6-F1
#
_entry.id   AF-A0A2N4YBF6-F1
#
_cell.length_a   1.000
_cell.length_b   1.000
_cell.length_c   1.000
_cell.angle_alpha   90.00
_cell.angle_beta   90.00
_cell.angle_gamma   90.00
#
_symmetry.space_group_name_H-M   'P 1'
#
loop_
_entity.id
_entity.type
_entity.pdbx_description
1 polymer ?
#
loop_
_entity_poly.entity_id
_entity_poly.type
_entity_poly.pdbx_seq_one_letter_code
_entity_poly.pdbx_strand_id
1 'polypeptide(L)'
;MTTPSDTQTMILSRAATRPGNLALPLPEGLVGAAAKKVVGKMIARGWLEEIEANLRRGEPMWRETGDGHGTTLIATEAGLEAIGIEPVVASAVASVRKARPKPEPVQTPDDTDTAKPVAIRAGTKQAQIIAMLQRPEGATVAEMVAATGWLAHTVRGSISGALKKKLALPIAAEKAEGRGMVYKLP
;
A
#
# COMPACT_ATOMS: atom_id res chain seq x y z
N MET A 1 1.29 -19.30 13.53
CA MET A 1 2.41 -18.94 12.64
C MET A 1 2.00 -19.28 11.22
N THR A 2 1.94 -18.30 10.31
CA THR A 2 1.58 -18.59 8.91
C THR A 2 2.82 -18.98 8.13
N THR A 3 2.87 -20.21 7.62
CA THR A 3 3.96 -20.67 6.75
C THR A 3 3.99 -19.85 5.45
N PRO A 4 5.17 -19.38 5.01
CA PRO A 4 5.32 -18.74 3.70
C PRO A 4 5.06 -19.74 2.56
N SER A 5 4.49 -19.28 1.44
CA SER A 5 4.40 -20.11 0.23
C SER A 5 5.75 -20.15 -0.51
N ASP A 6 5.96 -21.13 -1.40
CA ASP A 6 7.24 -21.28 -2.13
C ASP A 6 7.72 -20.00 -2.81
N THR A 7 6.80 -19.26 -3.44
CA THR A 7 7.12 -17.95 -4.03
C THR A 7 7.56 -16.91 -2.99
N GLN A 8 6.93 -16.90 -1.81
CA GLN A 8 7.27 -15.98 -0.72
C GLN A 8 8.62 -16.36 -0.10
N THR A 9 8.86 -17.65 0.11
CA THR A 9 10.15 -18.19 0.56
C THR A 9 11.27 -17.81 -0.39
N MET A 10 11.05 -17.96 -1.70
CA MET A 10 12.04 -17.62 -2.72
C MET A 10 12.35 -16.11 -2.75
N ILE A 11 11.35 -15.23 -2.55
CA ILE A 11 11.57 -13.78 -2.46
C ILE A 11 12.43 -13.44 -1.23
N LEU A 12 12.08 -13.98 -0.06
CA LEU A 12 12.78 -13.70 1.20
C LEU A 12 14.21 -14.26 1.19
N SER A 13 14.41 -15.46 0.66
CA SER A 13 15.74 -16.06 0.51
C SER A 13 16.64 -15.24 -0.43
N ARG A 14 16.12 -14.80 -1.58
CA ARG A 14 16.86 -13.92 -2.50
C ARG A 14 17.17 -12.57 -1.86
N ALA A 15 16.23 -12.01 -1.11
CA ALA A 15 16.42 -10.75 -0.37
C ALA A 15 17.58 -10.87 0.63
N ALA A 16 17.64 -11.95 1.41
CA ALA A 16 18.69 -12.19 2.41
C ALA A 16 20.11 -12.20 1.82
N THR A 17 20.25 -12.63 0.56
CA THR A 17 21.55 -12.70 -0.13
C THR A 17 22.00 -11.37 -0.75
N ARG A 18 21.13 -10.36 -0.77
CA ARG A 18 21.39 -9.08 -1.43
C ARG A 18 21.78 -8.00 -0.42
N PRO A 19 22.67 -7.07 -0.80
CA PRO A 19 22.99 -5.92 0.05
C PRO A 19 21.73 -5.15 0.43
N GLY A 20 21.55 -4.87 1.72
CA GLY A 20 20.38 -4.12 2.22
C GLY A 20 19.07 -4.91 2.20
N ASN A 21 19.11 -6.24 2.08
CA ASN A 21 17.94 -7.11 2.08
C ASN A 21 16.92 -6.81 0.97
N LEU A 22 17.38 -6.34 -0.19
CA LEU A 22 16.49 -5.93 -1.28
C LEU A 22 15.71 -7.11 -1.87
N ALA A 23 14.38 -7.07 -1.77
CA ALA A 23 13.50 -8.10 -2.33
C ALA A 23 13.41 -8.05 -3.86
N LEU A 24 13.87 -6.96 -4.48
CA LEU A 24 13.93 -6.79 -5.92
C LEU A 24 15.29 -7.21 -6.53
N PRO A 25 15.29 -7.76 -7.75
CA PRO A 25 14.12 -8.06 -8.60
C PRO A 25 13.31 -9.27 -8.11
N LEU A 26 12.00 -9.24 -8.39
CA LEU A 26 11.10 -10.36 -8.13
C LEU A 26 11.42 -11.56 -9.04
N PRO A 27 11.02 -12.79 -8.64
CA PRO A 27 11.16 -13.97 -9.50
C PRO A 27 10.48 -13.80 -10.86
N GLU A 28 11.04 -14.43 -11.88
CA GLU A 28 10.48 -14.46 -13.23
C GLU A 28 9.04 -15.00 -13.22
N GLY A 29 8.17 -14.44 -14.06
CA GLY A 29 6.74 -14.75 -14.09
C GLY A 29 5.91 -14.09 -12.98
N LEU A 30 6.52 -13.52 -11.94
CA LEU A 30 5.80 -12.73 -10.93
C LEU A 30 5.76 -11.26 -11.33
N VAL A 31 4.77 -10.90 -12.15
CA VAL A 31 4.60 -9.54 -12.69
C VAL A 31 3.20 -8.96 -12.45
N GLY A 32 3.08 -7.64 -12.59
CA GLY A 32 1.79 -6.94 -12.60
C GLY A 32 0.94 -7.16 -11.35
N ALA A 33 -0.34 -7.54 -11.54
CA ALA A 33 -1.29 -7.69 -10.44
C ALA A 33 -0.95 -8.85 -9.49
N ALA A 34 -0.34 -9.92 -10.01
CA ALA A 34 0.08 -11.07 -9.21
C ALA A 34 1.20 -10.66 -8.25
N ALA A 35 2.21 -9.95 -8.75
CA ALA A 35 3.28 -9.37 -7.94
C ALA A 35 2.73 -8.47 -6.83
N LYS A 36 1.82 -7.54 -7.17
CA LYS A 36 1.19 -6.62 -6.20
C LYS A 36 0.44 -7.37 -5.09
N LYS A 37 -0.25 -8.47 -5.41
CA LYS A 37 -0.97 -9.27 -4.41
C LYS A 37 0.00 -10.01 -3.48
N VAL A 38 1.02 -10.66 -4.02
CA VAL A 38 2.00 -11.42 -3.23
C VAL A 38 2.77 -10.47 -2.30
N VAL A 39 3.32 -9.39 -2.85
CA VAL A 39 4.04 -8.36 -2.08
C VAL A 39 3.13 -7.71 -1.04
N GLY A 40 1.90 -7.32 -1.41
CA GLY A 40 0.95 -6.73 -0.46
C GLY A 40 0.60 -7.65 0.70
N LYS A 41 0.50 -8.96 0.46
CA LYS A 41 0.29 -9.97 1.51
C LYS A 41 1.52 -10.13 2.41
N MET A 42 2.73 -10.01 1.85
CA MET A 42 3.98 -10.07 2.62
C MET A 42 4.17 -8.81 3.47
N ILE A 43 3.84 -7.62 2.95
CA ILE A 43 3.85 -6.36 3.72
C ILE A 43 2.82 -6.43 4.85
N ALA A 44 1.60 -6.90 4.58
CA ALA A 44 0.56 -7.03 5.62
C ALA A 44 0.94 -8.01 6.74
N ARG A 45 1.87 -8.94 6.47
CA ARG A 45 2.44 -9.87 7.45
C ARG A 45 3.71 -9.34 8.11
N GLY A 46 4.17 -8.15 7.74
CA GLY A 46 5.40 -7.55 8.21
C GLY A 46 6.66 -8.23 7.70
N TRP A 47 6.60 -9.01 6.61
CA TRP A 47 7.74 -9.73 6.03
C TRP A 47 8.52 -8.89 5.00
N LEU A 48 7.87 -7.89 4.41
CA LEU A 48 8.48 -6.91 3.51
C LEU A 48 8.09 -5.51 3.96
N GLU A 49 8.98 -4.56 3.72
CA GLU A 49 8.74 -3.13 3.96
C GLU A 49 9.00 -2.33 2.68
N GLU A 50 8.13 -1.36 2.38
CA GLU A 50 8.35 -0.38 1.31
C GLU A 50 9.15 0.79 1.89
N ILE A 51 10.40 0.95 1.44
CA ILE A 51 11.27 2.07 1.83
C ILE A 51 11.55 2.97 0.62
N GLU A 52 12.01 4.20 0.86
CA GLU A 52 12.46 5.08 -0.23
C GLU A 52 13.67 4.46 -0.95
N ALA A 53 13.55 4.32 -2.27
CA ALA A 53 14.62 3.80 -3.11
C ALA A 53 15.73 4.83 -3.19
N ASN A 54 16.97 4.43 -2.87
CA ASN A 54 18.10 5.32 -3.01
C ASN A 54 18.51 5.42 -4.48
N LEU A 55 17.97 6.43 -5.17
CA LEU A 55 18.24 6.72 -6.58
C LEU A 55 19.74 6.92 -6.87
N ARG A 56 20.55 7.36 -5.89
CA ARG A 56 22.01 7.51 -6.05
C ARG A 56 22.74 6.18 -6.13
N ARG A 57 22.15 5.11 -5.59
CA ARG A 57 22.71 3.75 -5.58
C ARG A 57 22.17 2.86 -6.69
N GLY A 58 21.31 3.40 -7.57
CA GLY A 58 20.69 2.63 -8.65
C GLY A 58 19.78 1.51 -8.15
N GLU A 59 19.18 1.68 -6.97
CA GLU A 59 18.33 0.64 -6.39
C GLU A 59 17.07 0.42 -7.24
N PRO A 60 16.68 -0.85 -7.46
CA PRO A 60 15.51 -1.17 -8.27
C PRO A 60 14.24 -0.62 -7.63
N MET A 61 13.37 -0.01 -8.45
CA MET A 61 12.13 0.63 -8.00
C MET A 61 10.94 -0.33 -8.10
N TRP A 62 10.22 -0.46 -7.00
CA TRP A 62 8.96 -1.20 -6.91
C TRP A 62 7.77 -0.33 -7.33
N ARG A 63 7.72 0.92 -6.84
CA ARG A 63 6.77 1.94 -7.27
C ARG A 63 7.48 3.24 -7.51
N GLU A 64 7.03 3.99 -8.49
CA GLU A 64 7.33 5.41 -8.62
C GLU A 64 6.26 6.19 -7.85
N THR A 65 6.68 6.88 -6.80
CA THR A 65 5.92 7.99 -6.25
C THR A 65 6.07 9.12 -7.25
N GLY A 66 4.96 9.74 -7.69
CA GLY A 66 4.88 10.65 -8.85
C GLY A 66 5.69 11.96 -8.75
N ASP A 67 6.63 12.01 -7.83
CA ASP A 67 7.42 13.14 -7.37
C ASP A 67 8.90 12.95 -7.76
N GLY A 68 9.22 11.93 -8.56
CA GLY A 68 10.60 11.56 -8.91
C GLY A 68 11.29 10.67 -7.88
N HIS A 69 10.58 10.26 -6.84
CA HIS A 69 11.05 9.34 -5.80
C HIS A 69 10.49 7.93 -6.04
N GLY A 70 11.36 6.92 -6.04
CA GLY A 70 10.93 5.52 -6.09
C GLY A 70 10.80 4.94 -4.68
N THR A 71 9.95 3.95 -4.47
CA THR A 71 10.06 3.05 -3.32
C THR A 71 10.64 1.72 -3.75
N THR A 72 11.44 1.09 -2.89
CA THR A 72 11.94 -0.27 -3.06
C THR A 72 11.42 -1.16 -1.94
N LEU A 73 11.69 -2.46 -2.04
CA LEU A 73 11.24 -3.45 -1.07
C LEU A 73 12.44 -4.05 -0.35
N ILE A 74 12.41 -4.04 0.98
CA ILE A 74 13.37 -4.77 1.81
C ILE A 74 12.70 -5.90 2.57
N ALA A 75 13.41 -7.00 2.78
CA ALA A 75 13.00 -8.04 3.71
C ALA A 75 13.31 -7.62 5.14
N THR A 76 12.30 -7.71 5.99
CA THR A 76 12.40 -7.43 7.43
C THR A 76 12.97 -8.64 8.16
N GLU A 77 13.40 -8.44 9.41
CA GLU A 77 13.82 -9.52 10.30
C GLU A 77 12.74 -10.60 10.44
N ALA A 78 11.49 -10.21 10.67
CA ALA A 78 10.35 -11.13 10.75
C ALA A 78 10.11 -11.91 9.44
N GLY A 79 10.45 -11.33 8.28
CA GLY A 79 10.40 -12.03 7.00
C GLY A 79 11.49 -13.11 6.89
N LEU A 80 12.70 -12.84 7.36
CA LEU A 80 13.81 -13.78 7.34
C LEU A 80 13.60 -14.92 8.34
N GLU A 81 13.13 -14.60 9.55
CA GLU A 81 12.76 -15.59 10.56
C GLU A 81 11.67 -16.54 10.05
N ALA A 82 10.70 -16.04 9.27
CA ALA A 82 9.61 -16.85 8.74
C ALA A 82 10.06 -17.98 7.79
N ILE A 83 11.28 -17.89 7.25
CA ILE A 83 11.88 -18.95 6.40
C ILE A 83 13.00 -19.72 7.11
N GLY A 84 13.15 -19.52 8.43
CA GLY A 84 14.19 -20.17 9.23
C GLY A 84 15.61 -19.65 8.93
N ILE A 85 15.73 -18.49 8.27
CA ILE A 85 17.00 -17.78 8.16
C ILE A 85 17.13 -16.90 9.39
N GLU A 86 17.84 -17.41 10.41
CA GLU A 86 18.29 -16.58 11.51
C GLU A 86 19.19 -15.47 10.93
N PRO A 87 19.01 -14.19 11.32
CA PRO A 87 19.86 -13.11 10.85
C PRO A 87 21.27 -13.29 11.44
N VAL A 88 22.09 -14.13 10.81
CA VAL A 88 23.51 -14.27 11.16
C VAL A 88 24.23 -13.05 10.61
N VAL A 89 24.19 -12.00 11.42
CA VAL A 89 25.21 -10.97 11.61
C VAL A 89 26.26 -10.90 10.48
N ALA A 90 25.93 -10.24 9.36
CA ALA A 90 26.96 -9.60 8.53
C ALA A 90 27.42 -8.30 9.23
N SER A 91 28.04 -8.46 10.40
CA SER A 91 28.84 -7.42 11.06
C SER A 91 30.13 -7.24 10.26
N ALA A 92 30.11 -6.36 9.26
CA ALA A 92 31.33 -5.77 8.71
C ALA A 92 31.08 -4.44 7.95
N VAL A 93 30.24 -3.56 8.48
CA VAL A 93 30.50 -2.11 8.40
C VAL A 93 29.90 -1.45 9.63
N ALA A 94 30.76 -1.34 10.63
CA ALA A 94 30.49 -0.78 11.94
C ALA A 94 30.22 0.73 11.87
N SER A 95 29.17 1.13 12.58
CA SER A 95 29.24 2.12 13.65
C SER A 95 29.64 3.55 13.32
N VAL A 96 28.67 4.43 13.02
CA VAL A 96 28.46 5.74 13.69
C VAL A 96 26.98 6.08 13.40
N ARG A 97 25.98 6.05 14.28
CA ARG A 97 25.89 6.56 15.66
C ARG A 97 24.87 5.75 16.46
N LYS A 98 25.35 5.38 17.63
CA LYS A 98 24.67 4.77 18.77
C LYS A 98 23.67 5.76 19.37
N ALA A 99 22.40 5.38 19.44
CA ALA A 99 21.49 5.71 20.54
C ALA A 99 20.15 5.00 20.35
N ARG A 100 19.96 3.90 21.08
CA ARG A 100 18.63 3.53 21.59
C ARG A 100 18.24 4.58 22.66
N PRO A 101 16.95 4.86 22.90
CA PRO A 101 16.12 3.87 23.59
C PRO A 101 14.69 3.72 23.04
N LYS A 102 14.13 2.55 23.34
CA LYS A 102 12.71 2.18 23.29
C LYS A 102 11.87 3.17 24.13
N PRO A 103 10.63 3.53 23.74
CA PRO A 103 9.44 2.90 24.36
C PRO A 103 8.18 2.79 23.45
N GLU A 104 7.33 1.79 23.72
CA GLU A 104 5.87 1.91 23.56
C GLU A 104 5.32 2.71 24.77
N PRO A 105 4.04 3.15 24.79
CA PRO A 105 3.15 3.68 23.77
C PRO A 105 2.80 5.15 24.16
N VAL A 106 1.73 5.73 23.59
CA VAL A 106 0.92 6.88 24.10
C VAL A 106 0.78 8.04 23.11
N GLN A 107 -0.44 8.10 22.56
CA GLN A 107 -1.29 9.27 22.30
C GLN A 107 -0.80 10.40 21.38
N THR A 108 -1.67 10.69 20.42
CA THR A 108 -1.85 11.96 19.70
C THR A 108 -1.75 13.18 20.62
N PRO A 109 -1.41 14.36 20.06
CA PRO A 109 -2.50 15.26 19.65
C PRO A 109 -2.34 15.84 18.23
N ASP A 110 -3.49 16.13 17.63
CA ASP A 110 -3.73 17.13 16.59
C ASP A 110 -2.93 18.43 16.84
N ASP A 111 -2.46 19.13 15.79
CA ASP A 111 -3.31 20.05 15.01
C ASP A 111 -2.49 20.81 13.95
N THR A 112 -3.07 20.92 12.73
CA THR A 112 -3.03 22.03 11.74
C THR A 112 -1.67 22.65 11.33
N ASP A 113 -1.37 23.04 10.09
CA ASP A 113 -2.19 23.56 8.99
C ASP A 113 -1.31 23.59 7.72
N THR A 114 -1.85 23.17 6.58
CA THR A 114 -1.84 23.90 5.30
C THR A 114 -2.35 22.93 4.24
N ALA A 115 -3.66 22.98 4.04
CA ALA A 115 -4.35 22.33 2.94
C ALA A 115 -3.78 22.79 1.59
N LYS A 116 -3.35 21.84 0.76
CA LYS A 116 -3.45 21.95 -0.69
C LYS A 116 -4.28 20.76 -1.19
N PRO A 117 -5.30 20.99 -2.03
CA PRO A 117 -6.16 19.91 -2.48
C PRO A 117 -5.32 18.95 -3.31
N VAL A 118 -5.23 17.69 -2.88
CA VAL A 118 -4.67 16.61 -3.68
C VAL A 118 -5.53 16.54 -4.93
N ALA A 119 -5.03 17.14 -6.01
CA ALA A 119 -5.70 17.17 -7.29
C ALA A 119 -6.00 15.73 -7.72
N ILE A 120 -7.28 15.41 -7.83
CA ILE A 120 -7.75 14.12 -8.35
C ILE A 120 -7.23 14.02 -9.78
N ARG A 121 -6.18 13.21 -10.02
CA ARG A 121 -5.70 12.94 -11.38
C ARG A 121 -6.86 12.37 -12.20
N ALA A 122 -7.30 13.15 -13.19
CA ALA A 122 -8.33 12.75 -14.14
C ALA A 122 -7.90 11.49 -14.91
N GLY A 123 -8.83 10.56 -15.14
CA GLY A 123 -8.61 9.33 -15.91
C GLY A 123 -8.43 8.04 -15.10
N THR A 124 -8.44 8.09 -13.77
CA THR A 124 -8.46 6.87 -12.94
C THR A 124 -9.90 6.42 -12.66
N LYS A 125 -10.13 5.10 -12.55
CA LYS A 125 -11.46 4.56 -12.14
C LYS A 125 -11.92 5.08 -10.76
N GLN A 126 -10.96 5.43 -9.89
CA GLN A 126 -11.24 6.11 -8.63
C GLN A 126 -11.76 7.54 -8.86
N ALA A 127 -11.12 8.32 -9.74
CA ALA A 127 -11.62 9.65 -10.13
C ALA A 127 -13.02 9.58 -10.76
N GLN A 128 -13.28 8.54 -11.56
CA GLN A 128 -14.61 8.29 -12.13
C GLN A 128 -15.67 8.04 -11.04
N ILE A 129 -15.35 7.25 -10.01
CA ILE A 129 -16.25 7.05 -8.85
C ILE A 129 -16.47 8.37 -8.10
N ILE A 130 -15.40 9.14 -7.84
CA ILE A 130 -15.54 10.43 -7.15
C ILE A 130 -16.46 11.37 -7.95
N ALA A 131 -16.28 11.47 -9.27
CA ALA A 131 -17.14 12.27 -10.13
C ALA A 131 -18.60 11.82 -10.09
N MET A 132 -18.86 10.51 -10.00
CA MET A 132 -20.23 10.00 -9.84
C MET A 132 -20.83 10.36 -8.48
N LEU A 133 -20.04 10.32 -7.40
CA LEU A 133 -20.48 10.70 -6.05
C LEU A 133 -20.69 12.21 -5.86
N GLN A 134 -20.00 13.04 -6.66
CA GLN A 134 -20.19 14.50 -6.68
C GLN A 134 -21.47 14.94 -7.38
N ARG A 135 -22.16 14.04 -8.09
CA ARG A 135 -23.45 14.37 -8.71
C ARG A 135 -24.49 14.63 -7.61
N PRO A 136 -25.45 15.54 -7.83
CA PRO A 136 -26.52 15.81 -6.86
C PRO A 136 -27.35 14.56 -6.54
N GLU A 137 -27.49 13.67 -7.52
CA GLU A 137 -28.16 12.37 -7.42
C GLU A 137 -27.36 11.31 -6.64
N GLY A 138 -26.07 11.57 -6.37
CA GLY A 138 -25.11 10.56 -5.91
C GLY A 138 -24.95 9.40 -6.89
N ALA A 139 -24.43 8.28 -6.37
CA ALA A 139 -24.30 7.04 -7.13
C ALA A 139 -24.54 5.80 -6.28
N THR A 140 -25.16 4.78 -6.87
CA THR A 140 -25.27 3.46 -6.22
C THR A 140 -24.04 2.59 -6.51
N VAL A 141 -23.84 1.55 -5.69
CA VAL A 141 -22.79 0.55 -5.97
C VAL A 141 -22.98 -0.10 -7.33
N ALA A 142 -24.21 -0.38 -7.76
CA ALA A 142 -24.49 -0.98 -9.05
C ALA A 142 -24.09 -0.06 -10.22
N GLU A 143 -24.39 1.24 -10.11
CA GLU A 143 -23.98 2.23 -11.11
C GLU A 143 -22.47 2.39 -11.17
N MET A 144 -21.80 2.44 -10.02
CA MET A 144 -20.34 2.50 -9.93
C MET A 144 -19.66 1.24 -10.50
N VAL A 145 -20.26 0.06 -10.30
CA VAL A 145 -19.83 -1.20 -10.91
C VAL A 145 -19.94 -1.12 -12.43
N ALA A 146 -21.09 -0.69 -12.96
CA ALA A 146 -21.32 -0.59 -14.39
C ALA A 146 -20.34 0.41 -15.07
N ALA A 147 -20.06 1.54 -14.42
CA ALA A 147 -19.19 2.58 -14.97
C ALA A 147 -17.71 2.20 -14.96
N THR A 148 -17.26 1.41 -13.98
CA THR A 148 -15.82 1.09 -13.77
C THR A 148 -15.43 -0.33 -14.16
N GLY A 149 -16.41 -1.24 -14.29
CA GLY A 149 -16.19 -2.68 -14.44
C GLY A 149 -15.60 -3.35 -13.18
N TRP A 150 -15.63 -2.68 -12.03
CA TRP A 150 -15.19 -3.27 -10.77
C TRP A 150 -16.27 -4.13 -10.14
N LEU A 151 -15.87 -5.14 -9.36
CA LEU A 151 -16.81 -5.90 -8.54
C LEU A 151 -17.37 -5.04 -7.40
N ALA A 152 -18.59 -5.33 -6.96
CA ALA A 152 -19.27 -4.54 -5.93
C ALA A 152 -18.47 -4.41 -4.61
N HIS A 153 -17.73 -5.45 -4.21
CA HIS A 153 -16.88 -5.39 -3.02
C HIS A 153 -15.64 -4.50 -3.22
N THR A 154 -15.11 -4.39 -4.44
CA THR A 154 -14.00 -3.50 -4.79
C THR A 154 -14.47 -2.04 -4.73
N VAL A 155 -15.65 -1.74 -5.26
CA VAL A 155 -16.27 -0.40 -5.16
C VAL A 155 -16.47 -0.01 -3.70
N ARG A 156 -17.06 -0.90 -2.88
CA ARG A 156 -17.25 -0.66 -1.44
C ARG A 156 -15.93 -0.44 -0.70
N GLY A 157 -14.91 -1.22 -1.01
CA GLY A 157 -13.56 -1.05 -0.45
C GLY A 157 -12.90 0.26 -0.87
N SER A 158 -13.13 0.70 -2.11
CA SER A 158 -12.66 2.02 -2.59
C SER A 158 -13.33 3.15 -1.81
N ILE A 159 -14.65 3.10 -1.62
CA ILE A 159 -15.41 4.11 -0.86
C ILE A 159 -14.91 4.22 0.58
N SER A 160 -14.77 3.09 1.29
CA SER A 160 -14.40 3.10 2.71
C SER A 160 -12.91 3.37 2.95
N GLY A 161 -12.03 2.88 2.08
CA GLY A 161 -10.58 2.99 2.25
C GLY A 161 -9.99 4.16 1.50
N ALA A 162 -10.14 4.17 0.17
CA ALA A 162 -9.46 5.13 -0.68
C ALA A 162 -10.13 6.52 -0.62
N LEU A 163 -11.46 6.60 -0.60
CA LEU A 163 -12.15 7.88 -0.57
C LEU A 163 -12.31 8.42 0.86
N LYS A 164 -12.89 7.63 1.79
CA LYS A 164 -13.18 8.10 3.15
C LYS A 164 -11.94 8.23 4.04
N LYS A 165 -11.02 7.25 4.02
CA LYS A 165 -9.83 7.27 4.89
C LYS A 165 -8.64 8.00 4.28
N LYS A 166 -8.28 7.70 3.03
CA LYS A 166 -7.08 8.27 2.40
C LYS A 166 -7.28 9.68 1.85
N LEU A 167 -8.41 9.95 1.22
CA LEU A 167 -8.73 11.28 0.66
C LEU A 167 -9.57 12.13 1.62
N ALA A 168 -9.89 11.62 2.81
CA ALA A 168 -10.70 12.30 3.83
C ALA A 168 -12.02 12.87 3.28
N LEU A 169 -12.61 12.24 2.26
CA LEU A 169 -13.82 12.76 1.62
C LEU A 169 -15.06 12.45 2.47
N PRO A 170 -15.92 13.45 2.75
CA PRO A 170 -17.11 13.26 3.56
C PRO A 170 -18.20 12.55 2.74
N ILE A 171 -18.16 11.23 2.66
CA ILE A 171 -19.18 10.47 1.91
C ILE A 171 -20.40 10.21 2.79
N ALA A 172 -21.53 10.80 2.42
CA ALA A 172 -22.84 10.47 2.96
C ALA A 172 -23.42 9.27 2.22
N ALA A 173 -24.18 8.45 2.96
CA ALA A 173 -24.82 7.27 2.41
C ALA A 173 -26.30 7.30 2.84
N GLU A 174 -27.20 7.27 1.87
CA GLU A 174 -28.64 7.42 2.05
C GLU A 174 -29.38 6.28 1.36
N LYS A 175 -30.50 5.81 1.95
CA LYS A 175 -31.39 4.86 1.29
C LYS A 175 -32.36 5.65 0.43
N ALA A 176 -32.25 5.52 -0.88
CA ALA A 176 -33.23 6.07 -1.82
C ALA A 176 -34.30 5.03 -2.13
N GLU A 177 -35.57 5.44 -2.06
CA GLU A 177 -36.72 4.60 -2.33
C GLU A 177 -36.67 4.07 -3.78
N GLY A 178 -36.71 2.75 -3.95
CA GLY A 178 -36.60 2.08 -5.26
C GLY A 178 -35.20 1.98 -5.88
N ARG A 179 -34.19 2.73 -5.39
CA ARG A 179 -32.82 2.77 -5.97
C ARG A 179 -31.75 2.15 -5.06
N GLY A 180 -32.09 1.86 -3.80
CA GLY A 180 -31.19 1.20 -2.84
C GLY A 180 -30.25 2.19 -2.15
N MET A 181 -29.06 1.73 -1.75
CA MET A 181 -28.08 2.56 -1.05
C MET A 181 -27.34 3.48 -2.03
N VAL A 182 -27.55 4.78 -1.89
CA VAL A 182 -26.90 5.85 -2.67
C VAL A 182 -25.80 6.48 -1.84
N TYR A 183 -24.64 6.68 -2.45
CA TYR A 183 -23.51 7.39 -1.86
C TYR A 183 -23.38 8.76 -2.52
N LYS A 184 -23.12 9.80 -1.72
CA LYS A 184 -22.98 11.19 -2.19
C LYS A 184 -21.88 11.93 -1.44
N LEU A 185 -21.25 12.88 -2.11
CA LEU A 185 -20.38 13.88 -1.51
C LEU A 185 -21.22 15.17 -1.32
N PRO A 186 -21.28 15.74 -0.11
CA PRO A 186 -21.92 17.02 0.15
C PRO A 186 -21.13 18.18 -0.46
#